data_AF-A0A920JCD6-F1
#
_entry.id   AF-A0A920JCD6-F1
#
_cell.length_a   1.000
_cell.length_b   1.000
_cell.length_c   1.000
_cell.angle_alpha   90.00
_cell.angle_beta   90.00
_cell.angle_gamma   90.00
#
_symmetry.space_group_name_H-M   'P 1'
#
loop_
_entity.id
_entity.type
_entity.pdbx_description
1 polymer ?
#
loop_
_entity_poly.entity_id
_entity_poly.type
_entity_poly.pdbx_seq_one_letter_code
_entity_poly.pdbx_strand_id
1 'polypeptide(L)'
;MDLSPNSGWKLSAWSGSGIEKFLDVLRGQHRITQGAGAGKYLAQWMIYGQTEINVREMDARRFGDWAAGRYTLEKAIDDYEHMYQVHYPGEFREPGRTQRTTPIYETPKSKGAVFGEVFGWERAKWFDSNNEGEQYSFKRNNSFSAVAEECRAVREKAGLLDLSKFSKFDIEGPDAKTS
;
A
#
# COMPACT_ATOMS: atom_id res chain seq x y z
N MET A 1 0.62 -2.31 -23.27
CA MET A 1 -0.57 -2.23 -22.39
C MET A 1 -0.25 -1.20 -21.31
N ASP A 2 -1.16 -0.27 -21.03
CA ASP A 2 -0.99 0.79 -20.02
C ASP A 2 -1.74 0.37 -18.76
N LEU A 3 -1.02 -0.26 -17.82
CA LEU A 3 -1.54 -0.86 -16.60
C LEU A 3 -0.77 -0.31 -15.39
N SER A 4 -1.50 0.18 -14.38
CA SER A 4 -0.90 0.53 -13.10
C SER A 4 -0.60 -0.74 -12.28
N PRO A 5 0.30 -0.68 -11.27
CA PRO A 5 0.69 -1.83 -10.44
C PRO A 5 -0.45 -2.53 -9.67
N ASN A 6 -1.68 -2.05 -9.75
CA ASN A 6 -2.85 -2.66 -9.14
C ASN A 6 -4.14 -2.36 -9.93
N SER A 7 -4.02 -2.18 -11.25
CA SER A 7 -5.06 -1.84 -12.23
C SER A 7 -5.96 -0.64 -11.97
N GLY A 8 -5.87 -0.02 -10.80
CA GLY A 8 -6.69 1.11 -10.40
C GLY A 8 -6.38 2.34 -11.25
N TRP A 9 -7.41 3.16 -11.45
CA TRP A 9 -7.24 4.50 -12.01
C TRP A 9 -6.29 5.31 -11.15
N LYS A 10 -5.56 6.22 -11.80
CA LYS A 10 -4.83 7.27 -11.08
C LYS A 10 -5.53 8.59 -11.35
N LEU A 11 -6.11 9.14 -10.30
CA LEU A 11 -6.74 10.44 -10.25
C LEU A 11 -5.92 11.30 -9.28
N SER A 12 -5.55 12.49 -9.72
CA SER A 12 -4.90 13.43 -8.81
C SER A 12 -5.22 14.84 -9.23
N ALA A 13 -5.74 15.60 -8.28
CA ALA A 13 -5.53 17.04 -8.28
C ALA A 13 -4.19 17.31 -7.58
N TRP A 14 -3.38 18.18 -8.16
CA TRP A 14 -2.10 18.62 -7.59
C TRP A 14 -1.06 17.48 -7.56
N SER A 15 -0.85 16.83 -8.71
CA SER A 15 0.08 15.70 -8.84
C SER A 15 1.49 16.16 -9.18
N GLY A 16 2.45 15.71 -8.36
CA GLY A 16 3.86 16.10 -8.40
C GLY A 16 4.22 16.85 -7.13
N SER A 17 5.04 16.24 -6.26
CA SER A 17 5.64 16.94 -5.12
C SER A 17 6.44 18.14 -5.67
N GLY A 18 5.86 19.34 -5.58
CA GLY A 18 6.47 20.58 -6.08
C GLY A 18 5.87 21.18 -7.36
N ILE A 19 4.78 20.64 -7.92
CA ILE A 19 4.09 21.24 -9.07
C ILE A 19 2.70 21.75 -8.65
N GLU A 20 2.52 23.07 -8.67
CA GLU A 20 1.21 23.66 -8.49
C GLU A 20 0.34 23.47 -9.75
N LYS A 21 -0.96 23.20 -9.56
CA LYS A 21 -2.01 23.21 -10.59
C LYS A 21 -1.86 22.16 -11.72
N PHE A 22 -1.26 21.01 -11.44
CA PHE A 22 -1.28 19.87 -12.36
C PHE A 22 -2.37 18.86 -11.99
N LEU A 23 -3.23 18.52 -12.95
CA LEU A 23 -4.30 17.53 -12.83
C LEU A 23 -4.00 16.36 -13.76
N ASP A 24 -4.13 15.15 -13.23
CA ASP A 24 -3.89 13.93 -14.00
C ASP A 24 -5.03 12.93 -13.86
N VAL A 25 -5.37 12.31 -14.99
CA VAL A 25 -6.27 11.17 -15.12
C VAL A 25 -5.55 10.14 -15.97
N LEU A 26 -4.84 9.21 -15.31
CA LEU A 26 -4.19 8.11 -16.01
C LEU A 26 -5.12 6.91 -16.08
N ARG A 27 -5.02 6.21 -17.20
CA ARG A 27 -5.97 5.18 -17.64
C ARG A 27 -5.98 4.00 -16.65
N GLY A 28 -7.17 3.66 -16.15
CA GLY A 28 -7.41 2.37 -15.49
C GLY A 28 -7.74 1.26 -16.49
N GLN A 29 -7.73 0.01 -16.04
CA GLN A 29 -8.12 -1.13 -16.86
C GLN A 29 -9.59 -1.05 -17.32
N HIS A 30 -10.49 -0.67 -16.42
CA HIS A 30 -11.94 -0.66 -16.63
C HIS A 30 -12.46 0.68 -17.15
N ARG A 31 -12.17 0.96 -18.42
CA ARG A 31 -12.33 2.31 -19.02
C ARG A 31 -13.77 2.78 -19.12
N ILE A 32 -14.67 1.93 -19.60
CA ILE A 32 -16.06 2.30 -19.86
C ILE A 32 -16.86 2.39 -18.56
N THR A 33 -16.67 1.44 -17.66
CA THR A 33 -17.47 1.33 -16.43
C THR A 33 -17.08 2.36 -15.36
N GLN A 34 -15.82 2.79 -15.33
CA GLN A 34 -15.32 3.71 -14.29
C GLN A 34 -15.00 5.12 -14.82
N GLY A 35 -14.91 5.32 -16.14
CA GLY A 35 -14.50 6.59 -16.74
C GLY A 35 -15.42 7.78 -16.42
N ALA A 36 -16.74 7.58 -16.47
CA ALA A 36 -17.70 8.64 -16.15
C ALA A 36 -17.59 9.09 -14.68
N GLY A 37 -17.40 8.13 -13.76
CA GLY A 37 -17.17 8.43 -12.34
C GLY A 37 -15.88 9.20 -12.12
N ALA A 38 -14.77 8.74 -12.72
CA ALA A 38 -13.48 9.43 -12.64
C ALA A 38 -13.56 10.90 -13.11
N GLY A 39 -14.25 11.15 -14.24
CA GLY A 39 -14.47 12.51 -14.75
C GLY A 39 -15.30 13.38 -13.80
N LYS A 40 -16.39 12.83 -13.24
CA LYS A 40 -17.21 13.54 -12.24
C LYS A 40 -16.39 13.95 -11.02
N TYR A 41 -15.61 13.02 -10.46
CA TYR A 41 -14.84 13.29 -9.25
C TYR A 41 -13.67 14.24 -9.50
N LEU A 42 -13.04 14.18 -10.68
CA LEU A 42 -12.06 15.19 -11.08
C LEU A 42 -12.68 16.58 -11.08
N ALA A 43 -13.84 16.73 -11.73
CA ALA A 43 -14.53 18.02 -11.83
C ALA A 43 -14.92 18.56 -10.44
N GLN A 44 -15.42 17.70 -9.54
CA GLN A 44 -15.68 18.07 -8.15
C GLN A 44 -14.41 18.57 -7.45
N TRP A 45 -13.30 17.85 -7.62
CA TRP A 45 -12.04 18.23 -7.02
C TRP A 45 -11.54 19.59 -7.52
N MET A 46 -11.71 19.89 -8.82
CA MET A 46 -11.35 21.18 -9.42
C MET A 46 -12.19 22.34 -8.90
N ILE A 47 -13.50 22.14 -8.72
CA ILE A 47 -14.44 23.21 -8.35
C ILE A 47 -14.45 23.44 -6.84
N TYR A 48 -14.43 22.37 -6.05
CA TYR A 48 -14.67 22.42 -4.60
C TYR A 48 -13.42 22.11 -3.77
N GLY A 49 -12.29 21.73 -4.39
CA GLY A 49 -11.07 21.34 -3.68
C GLY A 49 -11.14 19.95 -3.03
N GLN A 50 -12.27 19.25 -3.11
CA GLN A 50 -12.50 17.93 -2.54
C GLN A 50 -13.55 17.14 -3.34
N THR A 51 -13.65 15.84 -3.08
CA THR A 51 -14.62 14.92 -3.68
C THR A 51 -15.69 14.51 -2.67
N GLU A 52 -16.89 14.19 -3.13
CA GLU A 52 -17.99 13.75 -2.26
C GLU A 52 -17.76 12.36 -1.64
N ILE A 53 -16.93 11.52 -2.28
CA ILE A 53 -16.50 10.21 -1.78
C ILE A 53 -14.99 10.17 -1.56
N ASN A 54 -14.54 9.15 -0.82
CA ASN A 54 -13.11 8.88 -0.66
C ASN A 54 -12.54 8.24 -1.94
N VAL A 55 -11.67 8.98 -2.63
CA VAL A 55 -10.96 8.54 -3.84
C VAL A 55 -9.48 8.23 -3.59
N ARG A 56 -9.07 7.95 -2.34
CA ARG A 56 -7.67 7.68 -1.96
C ARG A 56 -7.05 6.53 -2.74
N GLU A 57 -7.83 5.51 -3.08
CA GLU A 57 -7.37 4.38 -3.89
C GLU A 57 -7.07 4.78 -5.33
N MET A 58 -7.57 5.92 -5.79
CA MET A 58 -7.24 6.48 -7.09
C MET A 58 -6.09 7.49 -6.99
N ASP A 59 -5.69 7.95 -5.80
CA ASP A 59 -4.69 9.00 -5.67
C ASP A 59 -3.33 8.59 -6.29
N ALA A 60 -2.83 9.34 -7.26
CA ALA A 60 -1.54 9.05 -7.90
C ALA A 60 -0.36 9.05 -6.90
N ARG A 61 -0.45 9.85 -5.82
CA ARG A 61 0.58 10.01 -4.77
C ARG A 61 0.70 8.80 -3.85
N ARG A 62 -0.19 7.81 -3.98
CA ARG A 62 -0.06 6.52 -3.30
C ARG A 62 1.09 5.68 -3.83
N PHE A 63 1.69 6.11 -4.93
CA PHE A 63 2.95 5.60 -5.47
C PHE A 63 4.04 6.67 -5.31
N GLY A 64 5.28 6.22 -5.09
CA GLY A 64 6.46 7.07 -5.15
C GLY A 64 7.47 6.49 -6.13
N ASP A 65 8.70 6.98 -6.09
CA ASP A 65 9.78 6.56 -7.00
C ASP A 65 10.08 5.05 -6.94
N TRP A 66 9.76 4.41 -5.82
CA TRP A 66 9.87 2.97 -5.62
C TRP A 66 8.95 2.15 -6.54
N ALA A 67 7.86 2.74 -7.04
CA ALA A 67 6.82 2.05 -7.81
C ALA A 67 7.02 2.22 -9.33
N ALA A 68 8.28 2.19 -9.78
CA ALA A 68 8.68 2.39 -11.17
C ALA A 68 9.43 1.18 -11.76
N GLY A 69 9.59 1.17 -13.09
CA GLY A 69 10.40 0.18 -13.80
C GLY A 69 9.91 -1.26 -13.64
N ARG A 70 10.81 -2.14 -13.16
CA ARG A 70 10.54 -3.57 -12.99
C ARG A 70 9.35 -3.84 -12.09
N TYR A 71 9.22 -3.11 -10.98
CA TYR A 71 8.11 -3.27 -10.05
C TYR A 71 6.76 -3.07 -10.75
N THR A 72 6.63 -1.98 -11.51
CA THR A 72 5.40 -1.65 -12.23
C THR A 72 5.04 -2.74 -13.23
N LEU A 73 6.02 -3.24 -13.97
CA LEU A 73 5.83 -4.27 -14.98
C LEU A 73 5.36 -5.59 -14.35
N GLU A 74 6.10 -6.10 -13.36
CA GLU A 74 5.78 -7.38 -12.73
C GLU A 74 4.42 -7.35 -12.03
N LYS A 75 4.11 -6.26 -11.31
CA LYS A 75 2.81 -6.09 -10.68
C LYS A 75 1.67 -5.95 -11.70
N ALA A 76 1.90 -5.24 -12.81
CA ALA A 76 0.89 -5.12 -13.86
C ALA A 76 0.56 -6.46 -14.54
N ILE A 77 1.57 -7.31 -14.73
CA ILE A 77 1.39 -8.68 -15.27
C ILE A 77 0.61 -9.53 -14.25
N ASP A 78 1.08 -9.57 -13.01
CA ASP A 78 0.46 -10.30 -11.91
C ASP A 78 -1.02 -9.90 -11.71
N ASP A 79 -1.30 -8.60 -11.76
CA ASP A 79 -2.66 -8.09 -11.63
C ASP A 79 -3.58 -8.47 -12.80
N TYR A 80 -3.04 -8.50 -14.02
CA TYR A 80 -3.78 -8.96 -15.19
C TYR A 80 -4.07 -10.47 -15.11
N GLU A 81 -3.09 -11.28 -14.71
CA GLU A 81 -3.24 -12.73 -14.54
C GLU A 81 -4.30 -13.09 -13.49
N HIS A 82 -4.38 -12.30 -12.41
CA HIS A 82 -5.26 -12.54 -11.26
C HIS A 82 -6.57 -11.74 -11.28
N MET A 83 -6.92 -11.11 -12.40
CA MET A 83 -8.08 -10.22 -12.51
C MET A 83 -9.41 -10.89 -12.12
N TYR A 84 -9.55 -12.18 -12.40
CA TYR A 84 -10.75 -12.97 -12.07
C TYR A 84 -10.47 -14.09 -11.06
N GLN A 85 -9.32 -14.05 -10.39
CA GLN A 85 -9.00 -14.99 -9.33
C GLN A 85 -9.62 -14.56 -8.00
N VAL A 86 -9.73 -15.51 -7.08
CA VAL A 86 -10.20 -15.23 -5.71
C VAL A 86 -9.06 -14.60 -4.93
N HIS A 87 -9.25 -13.36 -4.48
CA HIS A 87 -8.32 -12.68 -3.57
C HIS A 87 -8.72 -12.96 -2.13
N TYR A 88 -7.82 -13.53 -1.35
CA TYR A 88 -8.10 -13.85 0.05
C TYR A 88 -7.81 -12.65 0.96
N PRO A 89 -8.56 -12.51 2.08
CA PRO A 89 -8.24 -11.51 3.08
C PRO A 89 -6.81 -11.67 3.61
N GLY A 90 -6.06 -10.57 3.64
CA GLY A 90 -4.67 -10.55 4.13
C GLY A 90 -3.63 -11.05 3.13
N GLU A 91 -4.02 -11.39 1.91
CA GLU A 91 -3.10 -11.84 0.86
C GLU A 91 -2.14 -10.73 0.41
N PHE A 92 -0.85 -11.07 0.33
CA PHE A 92 0.17 -10.26 -0.31
C PHE A 92 0.89 -11.11 -1.35
N ARG A 93 1.05 -10.55 -2.54
CA ARG A 93 1.63 -11.24 -3.70
C ARG A 93 3.11 -10.91 -3.87
N GLU A 94 3.89 -11.91 -4.24
CA GLU A 94 5.35 -11.84 -4.40
C GLU A 94 5.86 -11.01 -5.59
N PRO A 95 5.19 -10.96 -6.76
CA PRO A 95 5.71 -10.21 -7.92
C PRO A 95 6.05 -8.76 -7.57
N GLY A 96 7.20 -8.27 -8.05
CA GLY A 96 7.71 -6.94 -7.75
C GLY A 96 8.40 -6.81 -6.38
N ARG A 97 8.23 -7.72 -5.42
CA ARG A 97 8.89 -7.60 -4.11
C ARG A 97 10.36 -8.06 -4.19
N THR A 98 11.27 -7.54 -3.37
CA THR A 98 11.12 -6.53 -2.32
C THR A 98 11.62 -5.16 -2.78
N GLN A 99 10.88 -4.07 -2.54
CA GLN A 99 11.26 -2.71 -2.97
C GLN A 99 11.91 -1.87 -1.87
N ARG A 100 11.37 -1.87 -0.64
CA ARG A 100 11.89 -1.06 0.46
C ARG A 100 11.93 -1.87 1.76
N THR A 101 13.07 -1.87 2.41
CA THR A 101 13.33 -2.56 3.67
C THR A 101 13.88 -1.60 4.71
N THR A 102 13.52 -1.82 5.96
CA THR A 102 14.11 -1.07 7.08
C THR A 102 15.49 -1.63 7.41
N PRO A 103 16.38 -0.87 8.08
CA PRO A 103 17.71 -1.38 8.45
C PRO A 103 17.69 -2.65 9.30
N ILE A 104 16.59 -2.90 10.01
CA ILE A 104 16.42 -4.08 10.85
C ILE A 104 15.76 -5.25 10.12
N TYR A 105 15.42 -5.14 8.83
CA TYR A 105 14.62 -6.13 8.08
C TYR A 105 15.09 -7.59 8.22
N GLU A 106 16.40 -7.83 8.15
CA GLU A 106 16.97 -9.18 8.29
C GLU A 106 16.75 -9.79 9.68
N THR A 107 16.58 -8.98 10.72
CA THR A 107 16.38 -9.45 12.09
C THR A 107 14.99 -10.07 12.28
N PRO A 108 13.85 -9.42 11.97
CA PRO A 108 12.55 -10.08 11.97
C PRO A 108 12.48 -11.24 10.97
N LYS A 109 13.10 -11.10 9.79
CA LYS A 109 13.10 -12.15 8.76
C LYS A 109 13.73 -13.45 9.26
N SER A 110 14.90 -13.37 9.90
CA SER A 110 15.55 -14.54 10.50
C SER A 110 14.78 -15.13 11.69
N LYS A 111 13.83 -14.39 12.27
CA LYS A 111 12.91 -14.84 13.32
C LYS A 111 11.57 -15.37 12.79
N GLY A 112 11.45 -15.58 11.47
CA GLY A 112 10.24 -16.11 10.85
C GLY A 112 9.17 -15.06 10.57
N ALA A 113 9.51 -13.78 10.47
CA ALA A 113 8.52 -12.75 10.12
C ALA A 113 7.89 -13.02 8.75
N VAL A 114 6.56 -13.11 8.72
CA VAL A 114 5.77 -13.13 7.49
C VAL A 114 5.47 -11.68 7.12
N PHE A 115 5.95 -11.25 5.95
CA PHE A 115 5.86 -9.85 5.52
C PHE A 115 4.68 -9.61 4.57
N GLY A 116 4.05 -8.44 4.72
CA GLY A 116 3.19 -7.82 3.72
C GLY A 116 3.79 -6.51 3.21
N GLU A 117 3.57 -6.20 1.95
CA GLU A 117 4.04 -4.98 1.31
C GLU A 117 3.02 -3.83 1.46
N VAL A 118 3.43 -2.70 2.05
CA VAL A 118 2.60 -1.49 2.14
C VAL A 118 3.42 -0.27 1.72
N PHE A 119 3.00 0.41 0.65
CA PHE A 119 3.72 1.56 0.08
C PHE A 119 5.20 1.22 -0.25
N GLY A 120 5.42 0.03 -0.81
CA GLY A 120 6.73 -0.52 -1.14
C GLY A 120 7.50 -1.06 0.05
N TRP A 121 7.07 -0.80 1.29
CA TRP A 121 7.76 -1.24 2.50
C TRP A 121 7.34 -2.64 2.93
N GLU A 122 8.33 -3.45 3.29
CA GLU A 122 8.10 -4.73 3.96
C GLU A 122 7.70 -4.53 5.44
N ARG A 123 6.48 -4.95 5.77
CA ARG A 123 5.92 -4.90 7.12
C ARG A 123 5.66 -6.32 7.62
N ALA A 124 6.30 -6.69 8.73
CA ALA A 124 5.99 -7.94 9.42
C ALA A 124 4.53 -7.90 9.86
N LYS A 125 3.76 -8.92 9.46
CA LYS A 125 2.36 -9.10 9.83
C LYS A 125 2.24 -9.89 11.12
N TRP A 126 3.00 -10.98 11.21
CA TRP A 126 3.09 -11.93 12.32
C TRP A 126 4.38 -12.74 12.17
N PHE A 127 4.75 -13.49 13.21
CA PHE A 127 5.93 -14.34 13.21
C PHE A 127 5.56 -15.82 13.15
N ASP A 128 6.01 -16.49 12.10
CA ASP A 128 5.83 -17.90 11.86
C ASP A 128 6.99 -18.72 12.45
N SER A 129 6.74 -19.36 13.59
CA SER A 129 7.71 -20.24 14.24
C SER A 129 7.96 -21.55 13.50
N ASN A 130 7.01 -21.98 12.66
CA ASN A 130 7.03 -23.29 12.00
C ASN A 130 7.52 -23.19 10.55
N ASN A 131 7.68 -21.98 10.02
CA ASN A 131 8.10 -21.71 8.64
C ASN A 131 7.20 -22.42 7.61
N GLU A 132 5.90 -22.44 7.89
CA GLU A 132 4.83 -22.97 7.03
C GLU A 132 4.30 -21.93 6.04
N GLY A 133 4.58 -20.65 6.28
CA GLY A 133 4.00 -19.53 5.54
C GLY A 133 2.52 -19.30 5.92
N GLU A 134 1.91 -18.27 5.35
CA GLU A 134 0.51 -17.97 5.63
C GLU A 134 -0.44 -18.81 4.76
N GLN A 135 -1.37 -19.50 5.42
CA GLN A 135 -2.43 -20.25 4.75
C GLN A 135 -3.67 -19.36 4.66
N TYR A 136 -4.03 -18.92 3.46
CA TYR A 136 -5.13 -17.97 3.31
C TYR A 136 -6.51 -18.60 3.51
N SER A 137 -7.42 -17.85 4.14
CA SER A 137 -8.79 -18.29 4.41
C SER A 137 -9.72 -17.10 4.58
N PHE A 138 -11.01 -17.29 4.27
CA PHE A 138 -12.06 -16.33 4.62
C PHE A 138 -12.43 -16.36 6.11
N LYS A 139 -11.92 -17.35 6.85
CA LYS A 139 -12.07 -17.50 8.30
C LYS A 139 -10.70 -17.34 8.96
N ARG A 140 -10.64 -17.56 10.28
CA ARG A 140 -9.36 -17.63 11.01
C ARG A 140 -8.44 -18.66 10.35
N ASN A 141 -7.19 -18.30 10.17
CA ASN A 141 -6.15 -19.13 9.61
C ASN A 141 -5.03 -19.44 10.62
N ASN A 142 -3.94 -20.02 10.14
CA ASN A 142 -2.79 -20.43 10.94
C ASN A 142 -2.09 -19.27 11.69
N SER A 143 -2.25 -18.03 11.24
CA SER A 143 -1.71 -16.86 11.96
C SER A 143 -2.43 -16.57 13.28
N PHE A 144 -3.66 -17.06 13.47
CA PHE A 144 -4.53 -16.62 14.56
C PHE A 144 -3.96 -16.91 15.95
N SER A 145 -3.41 -18.12 16.16
CA SER A 145 -2.78 -18.49 17.43
C SER A 145 -1.48 -17.73 17.65
N ALA A 146 -0.65 -17.59 16.61
CA ALA A 146 0.61 -16.85 16.69
C ALA A 146 0.38 -15.39 17.10
N VAL A 147 -0.57 -14.70 16.43
CA VAL A 147 -0.94 -13.33 16.77
C VAL A 147 -1.53 -13.23 18.18
N ALA A 148 -2.31 -14.22 18.64
CA ALA A 148 -2.82 -14.25 20.01
C ALA A 148 -1.69 -14.33 21.05
N GLU A 149 -0.64 -15.12 20.78
CA GLU A 149 0.55 -15.18 21.64
C GLU A 149 1.36 -13.88 21.60
N GLU A 150 1.51 -13.26 20.42
CA GLU A 150 2.13 -11.94 20.30
C GLU A 150 1.38 -10.89 21.14
N CYS A 151 0.05 -10.83 21.02
CA CYS A 151 -0.79 -9.94 21.82
C CYS A 151 -0.64 -10.21 23.33
N ARG A 152 -0.61 -11.47 23.75
CA ARG A 152 -0.39 -11.84 25.16
C ARG A 152 0.99 -11.41 25.63
N ALA A 153 2.03 -11.62 24.82
CA ALA A 153 3.40 -11.21 25.14
C ALA A 153 3.52 -9.69 25.31
N VAL A 154 2.87 -8.88 24.46
CA VAL A 154 2.83 -7.42 24.64
C VAL A 154 2.08 -7.04 25.92
N ARG A 155 0.98 -7.74 26.23
CA ARG A 155 0.15 -7.45 27.40
C ARG A 155 0.84 -7.78 28.73
N GLU A 156 1.57 -8.89 28.78
CA GLU A 156 2.11 -9.46 30.02
C GLU A 156 3.61 -9.18 30.19
N LYS A 157 4.31 -8.81 29.12
CA LYS A 157 5.77 -8.61 29.11
C LYS A 157 6.13 -7.32 28.36
N ALA A 158 6.79 -7.44 27.22
CA ALA A 158 7.20 -6.33 26.36
C ALA A 158 7.20 -6.79 24.91
N GLY A 159 6.88 -5.88 24.00
CA GLY A 159 6.93 -6.11 22.56
C GLY A 159 7.72 -5.03 21.84
N LEU A 160 8.30 -5.40 20.70
CA LEU A 160 9.00 -4.47 19.80
C LEU A 160 8.26 -4.45 18.46
N LEU A 161 7.85 -3.26 18.02
CA LEU A 161 7.20 -3.05 16.73
C LEU A 161 8.06 -2.13 15.86
N ASP A 162 8.31 -2.54 14.62
CA ASP A 162 9.01 -1.69 13.65
C ASP A 162 8.06 -0.66 13.03
N LEU A 163 8.07 0.54 13.62
CA LEU A 163 7.28 1.68 13.19
C LEU A 163 8.05 2.63 12.26
N SER A 164 9.26 2.25 11.81
CA SER A 164 10.12 3.08 10.93
C SER A 164 9.47 3.39 9.58
N LYS A 165 8.37 2.71 9.24
CA LYS A 165 7.66 2.81 7.97
C LYS A 165 6.54 3.84 7.97
N PHE A 166 6.28 4.51 9.09
CA PHE A 166 5.38 5.67 9.09
C PHE A 166 6.00 6.84 8.34
N SER A 167 5.13 7.64 7.72
CA SER A 167 5.48 8.95 7.18
C SER A 167 5.98 9.84 8.33
N LYS A 168 7.07 10.57 8.07
CA LYS A 168 7.68 11.51 9.00
C LYS A 168 7.80 12.84 8.28
N PHE A 169 7.39 13.90 8.94
CA PHE A 169 7.44 15.26 8.41
C PHE A 169 8.12 16.13 9.45
N ASP A 170 9.11 16.90 9.01
CA ASP A 170 9.71 17.96 9.80
C ASP A 170 9.25 19.29 9.20
N ILE A 171 8.73 20.20 10.03
CA ILE A 171 8.08 21.43 9.60
C ILE A 171 8.76 22.60 10.30
N GLU A 172 9.54 23.35 9.55
CA GLU A 172 10.28 24.51 10.01
C GLU A 172 9.88 25.76 9.21
N GLY A 173 10.04 26.94 9.80
CA GLY A 173 9.87 28.22 9.12
C GLY A 173 9.23 29.30 9.99
N PRO A 174 9.26 30.58 9.55
CA PRO A 174 8.70 31.70 10.31
C PRO A 174 7.20 31.57 10.62
N ASP A 175 6.46 30.90 9.74
CA ASP A 175 5.02 30.67 9.87
C ASP A 175 4.69 29.34 10.59
N ALA A 176 5.69 28.53 10.93
CA ALA A 176 5.47 27.33 11.72
C ALA A 176 5.13 27.75 13.15
N LYS A 177 4.00 27.26 13.66
CA LYS A 177 3.63 27.49 15.06
C LYS A 177 4.68 26.83 15.96
N THR A 178 5.39 27.63 16.74
CA THR A 178 6.29 27.13 17.78
C THR A 178 5.43 26.49 18.87
N SER A 179 5.70 25.21 19.13
CA SER A 179 5.12 24.44 20.23
C SER A 179 5.73 24.81 21.57
#